data_AF-A0A2A5DSV8-F1
#
_entry.id   AF-A0A2A5DSV8-F1
#
_cell.length_a   1.000
_cell.length_b   1.000
_cell.length_c   1.000
_cell.angle_alpha   90.00
_cell.angle_beta   90.00
_cell.angle_gamma   90.00
#
_symmetry.space_group_name_H-M   'P 1'
#
loop_
_entity.id
_entity.type
_entity.pdbx_description
1 polymer ?
#
loop_
_entity_poly.entity_id
_entity_poly.type
_entity_poly.pdbx_seq_one_letter_code
_entity_poly.pdbx_strand_id
1 'polypeptide(L)'
;MLARRRRLTIVASGSAFGVALIGFAFIPWYVPALVLLFLASGAENLFSVFAQSIMQSKLPDEYRGRVMGFWGMQFSVLHPLGNLQIGAI
;
A
#
# COMPACT_ATOMS: atom_id res chain seq x y z
N MET A 1 -3.23 -4.05 23.57
CA MET A 1 -3.87 -2.92 22.86
C MET A 1 -3.10 -2.41 21.64
N LEU A 2 -1.76 -2.37 21.64
CA LEU A 2 -0.94 -1.88 20.51
C LEU A 2 -1.13 -2.64 19.18
N ALA A 3 -1.30 -3.97 19.24
CA ALA A 3 -1.53 -4.80 18.05
C ALA A 3 -2.87 -4.52 17.33
N ARG A 4 -3.89 -4.05 18.06
CA ARG A 4 -5.22 -3.72 17.49
C ARG A 4 -5.18 -2.39 16.73
N ARG A 5 -4.46 -1.40 17.27
CA ARG A 5 -4.26 -0.10 16.62
C ARG A 5 -3.51 -0.25 15.31
N ARG A 6 -2.41 -1.03 15.28
CA ARG A 6 -1.62 -1.30 14.07
C ARG A 6 -2.42 -1.97 12.95
N ARG A 7 -3.31 -2.91 13.30
CA ARG A 7 -4.23 -3.54 12.34
C ARG A 7 -5.26 -2.55 11.80
N LEU A 8 -5.78 -1.67 12.67
CA LEU A 8 -6.74 -0.65 12.29
C LEU A 8 -6.13 0.37 11.33
N THR A 9 -4.87 0.78 11.53
CA THR A 9 -4.19 1.75 10.64
C THR A 9 -4.03 1.20 9.23
N ILE A 10 -3.75 -0.09 9.08
CA ILE A 10 -3.60 -0.76 7.78
C ILE A 10 -4.93 -0.82 7.03
N VAL A 11 -6.00 -1.22 7.73
CA VAL A 11 -7.34 -1.23 7.12
C VAL A 11 -7.78 0.19 6.77
N ALA A 12 -7.56 1.16 7.66
CA ALA A 12 -7.91 2.56 7.43
C ALA A 12 -7.14 3.18 6.25
N SER A 13 -5.85 2.88 6.09
CA SER A 13 -5.05 3.37 4.95
C SER A 13 -5.46 2.72 3.63
N GLY A 14 -5.72 1.41 3.61
CA GLY A 14 -6.24 0.72 2.42
C GLY A 14 -7.64 1.22 2.01
N SER A 15 -8.54 1.44 2.97
CA SER A 15 -9.85 2.03 2.73
C SER A 15 -9.75 3.48 2.25
N ALA A 16 -8.85 4.28 2.84
CA ALA A 16 -8.63 5.66 2.41
C ALA A 16 -8.09 5.74 0.98
N PHE A 17 -7.19 4.83 0.58
CA PHE A 17 -6.70 4.72 -0.78
C PHE A 17 -7.84 4.41 -1.78
N GLY A 18 -8.66 3.40 -1.49
CA GLY A 18 -9.79 3.05 -2.35
C GLY A 18 -10.82 4.19 -2.48
N VAL A 19 -11.13 4.88 -1.39
CA VAL A 19 -12.05 6.04 -1.39
C VAL A 19 -11.46 7.20 -2.18
N ALA A 20 -10.16 7.47 -2.04
CA ALA A 20 -9.49 8.52 -2.81
C ALA A 20 -9.46 8.18 -4.31
N LEU A 21 -9.26 6.91 -4.67
CA LEU A 21 -9.25 6.49 -6.07
C LEU A 21 -10.64 6.61 -6.74
N ILE A 22 -11.71 6.24 -6.01
CA ILE A 22 -13.09 6.44 -6.45
C ILE A 22 -13.39 7.93 -6.57
N GLY A 23 -12.97 8.76 -5.60
CA GLY A 23 -13.14 10.21 -5.66
C GLY A 23 -12.43 10.85 -6.85
N PHE A 24 -11.23 10.37 -7.20
CA PHE A 24 -10.50 10.83 -8.37
C PHE A 24 -11.24 10.54 -9.69
N ALA A 25 -11.88 9.37 -9.80
CA ALA A 25 -12.63 9.00 -11.00
C ALA A 25 -13.83 9.93 -11.32
N PHE A 26 -14.40 10.59 -10.31
CA PHE A 26 -15.54 11.50 -10.46
C PHE A 26 -15.17 12.99 -10.54
N ILE A 27 -13.89 13.35 -10.43
CA ILE A 27 -13.44 14.75 -10.39
C ILE A 27 -12.85 15.17 -11.75
N PRO A 28 -13.52 16.05 -12.53
CA PRO A 28 -12.97 16.60 -13.76
C PRO A 28 -12.07 17.84 -13.55
N TRP A 29 -11.80 18.23 -12.29
CA TRP A 29 -11.03 19.43 -11.96
C TRP A 29 -9.57 19.07 -11.58
N TYR A 30 -8.62 19.80 -12.14
CA TYR A 30 -7.18 19.49 -12.04
C TYR A 30 -6.62 19.63 -10.61
N VAL A 31 -7.01 20.69 -9.89
CA VAL A 31 -6.48 20.99 -8.54
C VAL A 31 -6.96 19.98 -7.48
N PRO A 32 -8.26 19.65 -7.37
CA PRO A 32 -8.71 18.64 -6.41
C PRO A 32 -8.19 17.25 -6.72
N ALA A 33 -8.04 16.92 -8.02
CA ALA A 33 -7.45 15.66 -8.47
C ALA A 33 -6.00 15.50 -7.98
N LEU A 34 -5.18 16.55 -8.05
CA LEU A 34 -3.81 16.56 -7.52
C LEU A 34 -3.75 16.34 -6.00
N VAL A 35 -4.64 16.98 -5.24
CA VAL A 35 -4.70 16.82 -3.79
C VAL A 35 -5.11 15.40 -3.41
N LEU A 36 -6.09 14.81 -4.11
CA LEU A 36 -6.49 13.42 -3.89
C LEU A 36 -5.37 12.44 -4.26
N LEU A 37 -4.65 12.67 -5.35
CA LEU A 37 -3.49 11.86 -5.75
C LEU A 37 -2.38 11.90 -4.70
N PHE A 38 -2.09 13.09 -4.16
CA PHE A 38 -1.12 13.25 -3.10
C PHE A 38 -1.52 12.49 -1.83
N LEU A 39 -2.80 12.61 -1.42
CA LEU A 39 -3.33 11.88 -0.27
C LEU A 39 -3.35 10.36 -0.50
N ALA A 40 -3.70 9.91 -1.70
CA ALA A 40 -3.70 8.49 -2.07
C ALA A 40 -2.28 7.91 -2.03
N SER A 41 -1.31 8.61 -2.61
CA SER A 41 0.09 8.17 -2.61
C SER A 41 0.68 8.16 -1.19
N GLY A 42 0.34 9.15 -0.35
CA GLY A 42 0.71 9.15 1.07
C GLY A 42 0.11 7.97 1.84
N ALA A 43 -1.16 7.63 1.60
CA ALA A 43 -1.82 6.49 2.22
C ALA A 43 -1.23 5.14 1.78
N GLU A 44 -0.87 5.01 0.50
CA GLU A 44 -0.22 3.83 -0.06
C GLU A 44 1.17 3.60 0.56
N ASN A 45 1.98 4.67 0.68
CA ASN A 45 3.29 4.60 1.33
C ASN A 45 3.17 4.20 2.80
N LEU A 46 2.22 4.77 3.54
CA LEU A 46 1.94 4.39 4.92
C LEU A 46 1.57 2.91 5.03
N PHE A 47 0.68 2.42 4.16
CA PHE A 47 0.29 1.01 4.12
C PHE A 47 1.49 0.10 3.89
N SER A 48 2.35 0.42 2.91
CA SER A 48 3.55 -0.36 2.59
C SER A 48 4.54 -0.41 3.76
N VAL A 49 4.81 0.73 4.41
CA VAL A 49 5.70 0.81 5.59
C VAL A 49 5.14 0.01 6.77
N PHE A 50 3.84 0.09 7.04
CA PHE A 50 3.20 -0.69 8.09
C PHE A 50 3.21 -2.19 7.77
N ALA A 51 2.96 -2.58 6.52
CA ALA A 51 3.01 -3.98 6.09
C ALA A 51 4.40 -4.59 6.31
N GLN A 52 5.45 -3.89 5.87
CA GLN A 52 6.84 -4.31 6.11
C GLN A 52 7.15 -4.37 7.62
N SER A 53 6.75 -3.35 8.38
CA SER A 53 7.01 -3.29 9.82
C SER A 53 6.29 -4.36 10.63
N ILE A 54 5.11 -4.83 10.20
CA ILE A 54 4.43 -5.95 10.84
C ILE A 54 5.15 -7.26 10.53
N MET A 55 5.54 -7.44 9.27
CA MET A 55 6.31 -8.61 8.85
C MET A 55 7.59 -8.70 9.67
N GLN A 56 8.37 -7.63 9.73
CA GLN A 56 9.61 -7.59 10.52
C GLN A 56 9.38 -7.84 12.01
N SER A 57 8.27 -7.35 12.59
CA SER A 57 8.00 -7.52 14.02
C SER A 57 7.52 -8.91 14.44
N LYS A 58 6.98 -9.71 13.50
CA LYS A 58 6.40 -11.02 13.79
C LYS A 58 7.32 -12.18 13.43
N LEU A 59 8.42 -11.91 12.74
CA LEU A 59 9.31 -12.96 12.27
C LEU A 59 10.46 -13.19 13.24
N PRO A 60 10.72 -14.45 13.65
CA PRO A 60 11.96 -14.84 14.31
C PRO A 60 13.17 -14.49 13.42
N ASP A 61 14.28 -14.05 14.02
CA ASP A 61 15.44 -13.54 13.28
C ASP A 61 16.02 -14.55 12.28
N GLU A 62 15.87 -15.86 12.53
CA GLU A 62 16.33 -16.95 11.63
C GLU A 62 15.60 -17.02 10.29
N TYR A 63 14.35 -16.54 10.21
CA TYR A 63 13.54 -16.60 8.99
C TYR A 63 13.41 -15.25 8.27
N ARG A 64 13.97 -14.17 8.84
CA ARG A 64 13.88 -12.81 8.27
C ARG A 64 14.36 -12.76 6.82
N GLY A 65 15.49 -13.38 6.50
CA GLY A 65 16.05 -13.36 5.15
C GLY A 65 15.21 -14.13 4.12
N ARG A 66 14.69 -15.31 4.49
CA ARG A 66 13.88 -16.15 3.60
C ARG A 66 12.52 -15.53 3.29
N VAL A 67 11.86 -14.97 4.29
CA VAL A 67 10.53 -14.36 4.11
C VAL A 67 10.63 -12.98 3.48
N MET A 68 11.69 -12.21 3.76
CA MET A 68 11.94 -10.97 3.01
C MET A 68 12.32 -11.25 1.56
N GLY A 69 13.01 -12.36 1.27
CA GLY A 69 13.23 -12.82 -0.11
C GLY A 69 11.92 -13.13 -0.84
N PHE A 70 10.99 -13.82 -0.18
CA PHE A 70 9.63 -14.04 -0.72
C PHE A 70 8.83 -12.74 -0.89
N TRP A 71 8.92 -11.82 0.07
CA TRP A 71 8.26 -10.52 -0.02
C TRP A 71 8.82 -9.68 -1.18
N GLY A 72 10.14 -9.70 -1.37
CA GLY A 72 10.80 -9.07 -2.50
C GLY A 72 10.41 -9.71 -3.85
N MET A 73 10.29 -11.03 -3.92
CA MET A 73 9.77 -11.72 -5.10
C MET A 73 8.34 -11.31 -5.42
N GLN A 74 7.47 -11.24 -4.40
CA GLN A 74 6.10 -10.76 -4.57
C GLN A 74 6.08 -9.33 -5.15
N PHE A 75 6.90 -8.44 -4.61
CA PHE A 75 6.96 -7.05 -5.08
C PHE A 75 7.48 -6.98 -6.52
N SER A 76 8.55 -7.71 -6.84
CA SER A 76 9.15 -7.73 -8.18
C SER A 76 8.28 -8.42 -9.24
N VAL A 77 7.34 -9.28 -8.87
CA VAL A 77 6.45 -9.97 -9.83
C VAL A 77 5.11 -9.25 -9.96
N LEU A 78 4.45 -8.95 -8.84
CA LEU A 78 3.10 -8.39 -8.89
C LEU A 78 3.07 -6.90 -9.22
N HIS A 79 4.07 -6.14 -8.79
CA HIS A 79 4.13 -4.70 -9.08
C HIS A 79 4.27 -4.38 -10.58
N PRO A 80 5.22 -4.99 -11.33
CA PRO A 80 5.28 -4.75 -12.78
C PRO A 80 4.09 -5.34 -13.52
N LEU A 81 3.49 -6.46 -13.07
CA LEU A 81 2.26 -6.98 -13.67
C LEU A 81 1.09 -6.00 -13.50
N GLY A 82 0.94 -5.38 -12.33
CA GLY A 82 -0.04 -4.32 -12.12
C GLY A 82 0.21 -3.10 -13.02
N ASN A 83 1.46 -2.67 -13.13
CA ASN A 83 1.83 -1.54 -14.00
C ASN A 83 1.62 -1.85 -15.49
N LEU A 84 1.89 -3.08 -15.93
CA LEU A 84 1.59 -3.54 -17.29
C LEU A 84 0.08 -3.52 -17.54
N GLN A 85 -0.73 -3.95 -16.57
CA GLN A 85 -2.19 -3.92 -16.70
C GLN A 85 -2.75 -2.50 -16.75
N ILE A 86 -2.15 -1.56 -16.01
CA ILE A 86 -2.53 -0.13 -16.02
C ILE A 86 -2.09 0.55 -17.32
N GLY A 87 -0.91 0.25 -17.84
CA GLY A 87 -0.36 0.89 -19.05
C GLY A 87 -0.82 0.27 -20.36
N ALA A 88 -1.39 -0.94 -20.33
CA ALA A 88 -1.97 -1.59 -21.50
C ALA A 88 -3.39 -1.10 -21.85
N ILE A 89 -4.05 -0.39 -20.92
CA ILE A 89 -5.36 0.24 -21.12
C ILE A 89 -5.26 1.74 -21.28
#